data_AF-A0A9P0PAB3-F1
#
_entry.id   AF-A0A9P0PAB3-F1
#
_cell.length_a   1.000
_cell.length_b   1.000
_cell.length_c   1.000
_cell.angle_alpha   90.00
_cell.angle_beta   90.00
_cell.angle_gamma   90.00
#
_symmetry.space_group_name_H-M   'P 1'
#
loop_
_entity.id
_entity.type
_entity.pdbx_description
1 polymer ?
#
loop_
_entity_poly.entity_id
_entity_poly.type
_entity_poly.pdbx_seq_one_letter_code
_entity_poly.pdbx_strand_id
1 'polypeptide(L)'
;MNADMETDSKENDKEAYYSLKDCFHDIIKGKSLELDLKTLEYFLRNNLEVYYYDGMNPMLRSILPYMLVVFMKSWPGWQKLSRLIKREISFDDWFSKFERYLIYKINYTVKTEFDKAMLLIKNLQPIDDSILFKIDNATQTGNENTKDVSPTLIQVEGPAKLLNSILFCETGEGVV
;
A
#
# COMPACT_ATOMS: atom_id res chain seq x y z
N MET A 1 -43.80 43.05 26.11
CA MET A 1 -42.36 43.04 25.79
C MET A 1 -41.94 41.59 25.74
N ASN A 2 -41.64 41.13 24.53
CA ASN A 2 -41.31 39.75 24.20
C ASN A 2 -39.88 39.43 24.65
N ALA A 3 -39.67 38.25 25.21
CA ALA A 3 -38.36 37.62 25.34
C ALA A 3 -38.52 36.10 25.32
N ASP A 4 -39.05 35.59 24.21
CA ASP A 4 -38.71 34.25 23.74
C ASP A 4 -37.31 34.37 23.11
N MET A 5 -36.31 33.76 23.72
CA MET A 5 -34.98 33.63 23.14
C MET A 5 -34.70 32.14 22.95
N GLU A 6 -34.77 31.77 21.68
CA GLU A 6 -34.47 30.50 21.07
C GLU A 6 -33.06 29.96 21.40
N THR A 7 -33.05 28.63 21.58
CA THR A 7 -32.09 27.62 21.09
C THR A 7 -30.60 27.92 21.04
N ASP A 8 -29.82 27.02 21.66
CA ASP A 8 -28.59 26.54 21.03
C ASP A 8 -28.49 25.02 21.16
N SER A 9 -29.11 24.34 20.19
CA SER A 9 -29.03 22.90 19.99
C SER A 9 -27.65 22.58 19.43
N LYS A 10 -26.76 22.04 20.26
CA LYS A 10 -25.50 21.44 19.79
C LYS A 10 -25.80 20.17 18.97
N GLU A 11 -26.02 20.33 17.68
CA GLU A 11 -25.90 19.26 16.70
C GLU A 11 -24.44 18.82 16.65
N ASN A 12 -24.14 17.77 17.41
CA ASN A 12 -22.90 17.01 17.29
C ASN A 12 -23.08 16.06 16.11
N ASP A 13 -22.72 16.53 14.92
CA ASP A 13 -22.60 15.70 13.71
C ASP A 13 -21.53 14.62 13.96
N LYS A 14 -21.97 13.46 14.44
CA LYS A 14 -21.16 12.24 14.41
C LYS A 14 -21.11 11.77 12.97
N GLU A 15 -20.15 12.32 12.23
CA GLU A 15 -19.74 11.78 10.93
C GLU A 15 -19.50 10.28 11.10
N ALA A 16 -20.32 9.45 10.45
CA ALA A 16 -20.22 8.01 10.55
C ALA A 16 -18.95 7.56 9.81
N TYR A 17 -17.87 7.35 10.55
CA TYR A 17 -16.61 6.88 9.98
C TYR A 17 -16.80 5.51 9.31
N TYR A 18 -16.41 5.43 8.03
CA TYR A 18 -16.41 4.19 7.26
C TYR A 18 -15.48 3.18 7.93
N SER A 19 -16.01 2.03 8.37
CA SER A 19 -15.25 1.07 9.17
C SER A 19 -14.54 0.03 8.29
N LEU A 20 -13.54 -0.64 8.87
CA LEU A 20 -12.87 -1.77 8.20
C LEU A 20 -13.85 -2.91 7.88
N LYS A 21 -14.92 -3.05 8.69
CA LYS A 21 -15.97 -4.04 8.47
C LYS A 21 -16.85 -3.69 7.27
N ASP A 22 -17.18 -2.41 7.10
CA ASP A 22 -17.90 -1.90 5.92
C ASP A 22 -17.07 -2.10 4.66
N CYS A 23 -15.78 -1.79 4.75
CA CYS A 23 -14.81 -2.04 3.69
C CYS A 23 -14.78 -3.52 3.29
N PHE A 24 -14.65 -4.43 4.26
CA PHE A 24 -14.65 -5.87 4.02
C PHE A 24 -15.94 -6.34 3.34
N HIS A 25 -17.08 -5.83 3.79
CA HIS A 25 -18.38 -6.14 3.21
C HIS A 25 -18.52 -5.66 1.77
N ASP A 26 -18.01 -4.47 1.44
CA ASP A 26 -18.03 -3.94 0.09
C ASP A 26 -17.09 -4.71 -0.87
N ILE A 27 -15.94 -5.20 -0.39
CA ILE A 27 -15.06 -6.11 -1.15
C ILE A 27 -15.80 -7.39 -1.52
N ILE A 28 -16.50 -8.00 -0.55
CA ILE A 28 -17.26 -9.24 -0.77
C ILE A 28 -18.36 -9.05 -1.81
N LYS A 29 -18.97 -7.85 -1.84
CA LYS A 29 -19.97 -7.49 -2.83
C LYS A 29 -19.39 -7.16 -4.21
N GLY A 30 -18.06 -7.21 -4.37
CA GLY A 30 -17.38 -6.87 -5.62
C GLY A 30 -17.48 -5.39 -5.96
N LYS A 31 -17.71 -4.52 -4.98
CA LYS A 31 -17.72 -3.07 -5.23
C LYS A 31 -16.30 -2.55 -5.40
N SER A 32 -16.14 -1.56 -6.27
CA SER A 32 -14.93 -0.76 -6.31
C SER A 32 -14.81 0.02 -4.99
N LEU A 33 -13.63 -0.02 -4.38
CA LEU A 33 -13.33 0.70 -3.17
C LEU A 33 -12.49 1.93 -3.49
N GLU A 34 -13.03 3.11 -3.19
CA GLU A 34 -12.31 4.37 -3.21
C GLU A 34 -11.98 4.77 -1.78
N LEU A 35 -10.89 4.21 -1.25
CA LEU A 35 -10.41 4.54 0.08
C LEU A 35 -9.42 5.70 -0.01
N ASP A 36 -9.73 6.79 0.68
CA ASP A 36 -8.77 7.88 0.84
C ASP A 36 -7.70 7.51 1.88
N LEU A 37 -6.61 8.29 1.86
CA LEU A 37 -5.48 8.04 2.76
C LEU A 37 -5.91 8.15 4.24
N LYS A 38 -6.80 9.08 4.57
CA LYS A 38 -7.27 9.31 5.94
C LYS A 38 -8.03 8.09 6.49
N THR A 39 -8.85 7.44 5.67
CA THR A 39 -9.57 6.21 6.06
C THR A 39 -8.60 5.06 6.31
N LEU A 40 -7.57 4.92 5.48
CA LEU A 40 -6.54 3.89 5.66
C LEU A 40 -5.72 4.14 6.93
N GLU A 41 -5.34 5.39 7.21
CA GLU A 41 -4.69 5.79 8.46
C GLU A 41 -5.59 5.52 9.67
N TYR A 42 -6.90 5.78 9.53
CA TYR A 42 -7.89 5.45 10.55
C TYR A 42 -7.93 3.94 10.84
N PHE A 43 -7.91 3.08 9.81
CA PHE A 43 -7.85 1.62 10.02
C PHE A 43 -6.59 1.19 10.76
N LEU A 44 -5.44 1.74 10.39
CA LEU A 44 -4.16 1.44 11.03
C LEU A 44 -4.15 1.83 12.52
N ARG A 45 -4.72 2.99 12.86
CA ARG A 45 -4.77 3.50 14.23
C ARG A 45 -5.81 2.78 15.10
N ASN A 46 -7.03 2.61 14.58
CA ASN A 46 -8.20 2.27 15.40
C ASN A 46 -8.63 0.80 15.27
N ASN A 47 -8.40 0.15 14.14
CA ASN A 47 -8.83 -1.23 13.93
C ASN A 47 -7.68 -2.23 14.11
N LEU A 48 -6.47 -1.87 13.69
CA LEU A 48 -5.37 -2.82 13.55
C LEU A 48 -4.35 -2.76 14.70
N GLU A 49 -4.66 -1.98 15.73
CA GLU A 49 -3.83 -1.81 16.94
C GLU A 49 -2.34 -1.69 16.60
N VAL A 50 -1.98 -0.81 15.67
CA VAL A 50 -0.56 -0.57 15.38
C VAL A 50 -0.01 0.23 16.56
N TYR A 51 0.41 -0.49 17.62
CA TYR A 51 0.75 0.00 18.97
C TYR A 51 1.74 1.19 19.02
N TYR A 52 2.39 1.52 17.92
CA TYR A 52 3.40 2.57 17.83
C TYR A 52 3.23 3.49 16.63
N TYR A 53 2.03 3.58 16.03
CA TYR A 53 1.83 4.36 14.80
C TYR A 53 2.36 5.80 14.91
N ASP A 54 2.10 6.49 16.03
CA ASP A 54 2.55 7.86 16.27
C ASP A 54 4.02 8.00 16.70
N GLY A 55 4.65 6.92 17.18
CA GLY A 55 6.09 6.86 17.52
C GLY A 55 6.95 6.28 16.39
N MET A 56 6.33 5.86 15.29
CA MET A 56 7.00 5.17 14.19
C MET A 56 7.79 6.12 13.31
N ASN A 57 8.84 5.59 12.65
CA ASN A 57 9.59 6.29 11.61
C ASN A 57 8.64 6.95 10.59
N PRO A 58 8.80 8.26 10.26
CA PRO A 58 7.91 8.98 9.35
C PRO A 58 7.79 8.34 7.96
N MET A 59 8.89 7.80 7.43
CA MET A 59 8.89 7.11 6.14
C MET A 59 8.02 5.85 6.19
N LEU A 60 8.17 5.04 7.25
CA LEU A 60 7.33 3.85 7.44
C LEU A 60 5.86 4.23 7.62
N ARG A 61 5.59 5.31 8.36
CA ARG A 61 4.22 5.82 8.54
C ARG A 61 3.58 6.20 7.21
N SER A 62 4.32 6.85 6.32
CA SER A 62 3.83 7.28 5.01
C SER A 62 3.53 6.11 4.05
N ILE A 63 4.24 4.97 4.18
CA ILE A 63 4.07 3.82 3.29
C ILE A 63 3.05 2.80 3.81
N LEU A 64 2.80 2.76 5.13
CA LEU A 64 1.89 1.80 5.75
C LEU A 64 0.47 1.76 5.17
N PRO A 65 -0.19 2.90 4.86
CA PRO A 65 -1.51 2.88 4.23
C PRO A 65 -1.53 2.12 2.89
N TYR A 66 -0.48 2.28 2.08
CA TYR A 66 -0.35 1.57 0.81
C TYR A 66 -0.09 0.07 1.02
N MET A 67 0.75 -0.28 2.00
CA MET A 67 0.99 -1.67 2.38
C MET A 67 -0.30 -2.34 2.86
N LEU A 68 -1.13 -1.64 3.64
CA LEU A 68 -2.44 -2.13 4.08
C LEU A 68 -3.31 -2.52 2.87
N VAL A 69 -3.40 -1.66 1.85
CA VAL A 69 -4.15 -1.98 0.61
C VAL A 69 -3.61 -3.25 -0.06
N VAL A 70 -2.29 -3.39 -0.16
CA VAL A 70 -1.67 -4.60 -0.73
C VAL A 70 -2.03 -5.85 0.08
N PHE A 71 -1.98 -5.78 1.41
CA PHE A 71 -2.35 -6.90 2.27
C PHE A 71 -3.84 -7.24 2.16
N MET A 72 -4.71 -6.23 2.09
CA MET A 72 -6.14 -6.45 1.87
C MET A 72 -6.40 -7.18 0.56
N LYS A 73 -5.74 -6.79 -0.54
CA LYS A 73 -5.86 -7.45 -1.85
C LYS A 73 -5.27 -8.86 -1.87
N SER A 74 -4.15 -9.08 -1.17
CA SER A 74 -3.42 -10.34 -1.16
C SER A 74 -3.85 -11.31 -0.04
N TRP A 75 -5.00 -11.09 0.60
CA TRP A 75 -5.49 -11.99 1.63
C TRP A 75 -5.83 -13.37 1.03
N PRO A 76 -5.18 -14.47 1.46
CA PRO A 76 -5.45 -15.81 0.93
C PRO A 76 -6.88 -16.30 1.24
N GLY A 77 -7.57 -15.63 2.19
CA GLY A 77 -8.97 -15.90 2.47
C GLY A 77 -9.86 -15.76 1.25
N TRP A 78 -9.55 -14.87 0.30
CA TRP A 78 -10.36 -14.65 -0.91
C TRP A 78 -10.58 -15.91 -1.75
N GLN A 79 -9.65 -16.86 -1.74
CA GLN A 79 -9.81 -18.16 -2.43
C GLN A 79 -11.01 -18.97 -1.89
N LYS A 80 -11.46 -18.68 -0.67
CA LYS A 80 -12.60 -19.34 -0.01
C LYS A 80 -13.88 -18.51 -0.05
N LEU A 81 -13.93 -17.44 -0.85
CA LEU A 81 -15.10 -16.55 -0.97
C LEU A 81 -16.38 -17.29 -1.36
N SER A 82 -16.27 -18.31 -2.22
CA SER A 82 -17.41 -19.15 -2.59
C SER A 82 -18.10 -19.82 -1.40
N ARG A 83 -17.35 -20.15 -0.33
CA ARG A 83 -17.89 -20.75 0.90
C ARG A 83 -18.68 -19.74 1.73
N LEU A 84 -18.25 -18.48 1.76
CA LEU A 84 -19.04 -17.41 2.38
C LEU A 84 -20.35 -17.20 1.63
N ILE A 85 -20.31 -17.13 0.30
CA ILE A 85 -21.51 -16.91 -0.53
C ILE A 85 -22.53 -18.04 -0.31
N LYS A 86 -22.06 -19.28 -0.17
CA LYS A 86 -22.87 -20.45 0.18
C LYS A 86 -23.33 -20.50 1.64
N ARG A 87 -22.96 -19.52 2.47
CA ARG A 87 -23.24 -19.42 3.91
C ARG A 87 -22.67 -20.58 4.74
N GLU A 88 -21.59 -21.22 4.27
CA GLU A 88 -20.88 -22.25 5.04
C GLU A 88 -20.02 -21.66 6.17
N ILE A 89 -19.70 -20.37 6.07
CA ILE A 89 -18.90 -19.62 7.03
C ILE A 89 -19.70 -18.39 7.41
N SER A 90 -19.73 -18.01 8.68
CA SER A 90 -20.36 -16.76 9.11
C SER A 90 -19.53 -15.55 8.68
N PHE A 91 -20.21 -14.47 8.34
CA PHE A 91 -19.54 -13.22 7.97
C PHE A 91 -18.60 -12.73 9.08
N ASP A 92 -19.05 -12.77 10.34
CA ASP A 92 -18.27 -12.27 11.47
C ASP A 92 -17.01 -13.11 11.76
N ASP A 93 -17.08 -14.44 11.65
CA ASP A 93 -15.89 -15.30 11.81
C ASP A 93 -14.89 -15.06 10.68
N TRP A 94 -15.39 -14.85 9.46
CA TRP A 94 -14.52 -14.61 8.32
C TRP A 94 -13.88 -13.22 8.36
N PHE A 95 -14.64 -12.20 8.75
CA PHE A 95 -14.12 -10.87 9.04
C PHE A 95 -13.07 -10.90 10.15
N SER A 96 -13.31 -11.63 11.25
CA SER A 96 -12.33 -11.79 12.33
C SER A 96 -11.01 -12.40 11.85
N LYS A 97 -11.06 -13.35 10.91
CA LYS A 97 -9.86 -13.94 10.28
C LYS A 97 -9.13 -12.95 9.37
N PHE A 98 -9.87 -12.12 8.63
CA PHE A 98 -9.32 -11.06 7.80
C PHE A 98 -8.60 -10.02 8.66
N GLU A 99 -9.25 -9.53 9.70
CA GLU A 99 -8.71 -8.56 10.65
C GLU A 99 -7.42 -9.09 11.30
N ARG A 100 -7.45 -10.30 11.86
CA ARG A 100 -6.25 -10.93 12.45
C ARG A 100 -5.10 -11.08 11.45
N TYR A 101 -5.41 -11.40 10.20
CA TYR A 101 -4.39 -11.46 9.14
C TYR A 101 -3.74 -10.10 8.90
N LEU A 102 -4.52 -9.02 8.81
CA LEU A 102 -4.00 -7.67 8.60
C LEU A 102 -3.14 -7.22 9.79
N ILE A 103 -3.63 -7.42 11.02
CA ILE A 103 -2.90 -7.14 12.26
C ILE A 103 -1.55 -7.86 12.23
N TYR A 104 -1.55 -9.16 11.95
CA TYR A 104 -0.33 -9.96 11.91
C TYR A 104 0.64 -9.44 10.84
N LYS A 105 0.18 -9.23 9.60
CA LYS A 105 1.03 -8.80 8.50
C LYS A 105 1.66 -7.44 8.74
N ILE A 106 0.88 -6.45 9.18
CA ILE A 106 1.38 -5.11 9.44
C ILE A 106 2.38 -5.13 10.59
N ASN A 107 2.03 -5.75 11.72
CA ASN A 107 2.93 -5.80 12.87
C ASN A 107 4.21 -6.57 12.56
N TYR A 108 4.12 -7.64 11.76
CA TYR A 108 5.30 -8.40 11.32
C TYR A 108 6.22 -7.55 10.44
N THR A 109 5.67 -6.88 9.42
CA THR A 109 6.43 -6.00 8.51
C THR A 109 7.10 -4.87 9.27
N VAL A 110 6.38 -4.22 10.17
CA VAL A 110 6.91 -3.13 11.01
C VAL A 110 8.05 -3.62 11.91
N LYS A 111 7.87 -4.73 12.63
CA LYS A 111 8.86 -5.20 13.62
C LYS A 111 10.06 -5.93 13.02
N THR A 112 9.88 -6.57 11.87
CA THR A 112 10.86 -7.57 11.38
C THR A 112 11.53 -7.11 10.10
N GLU A 113 10.76 -6.57 9.15
CA GLU A 113 11.27 -6.29 7.80
C GLU A 113 11.80 -4.86 7.70
N PHE A 114 11.21 -3.91 8.41
CA PHE A 114 11.68 -2.52 8.39
C PHE A 114 13.08 -2.38 9.02
N ASP A 115 13.32 -2.98 10.18
CA ASP A 115 14.62 -2.90 10.84
C ASP A 115 15.73 -3.57 10.00
N LYS A 116 15.43 -4.71 9.37
CA LYS A 116 16.35 -5.37 8.42
C LYS A 116 16.64 -4.48 7.22
N ALA A 117 15.61 -3.89 6.60
CA ALA A 117 15.79 -3.00 5.46
C ALA A 117 16.63 -1.77 5.82
N MET A 118 16.37 -1.16 6.98
CA MET A 118 17.15 -0.03 7.48
C MET A 118 18.60 -0.39 7.79
N LEU A 119 18.86 -1.59 8.32
CA LEU A 119 20.23 -2.08 8.53
C LEU A 119 20.96 -2.32 7.20
N LEU A 120 20.28 -2.86 6.19
CA LEU A 120 20.86 -3.03 4.85
C LEU A 120 21.22 -1.68 4.22
N ILE A 121 20.33 -0.69 4.31
CA ILE A 121 20.60 0.66 3.79
C ILE A 121 21.76 1.33 4.52
N LYS A 122 21.89 1.14 5.85
CA LYS A 122 23.02 1.67 6.62
C LYS A 122 24.35 0.98 6.32
N ASN A 123 24.31 -0.30 5.97
CA ASN A 123 25.50 -1.09 5.66
C ASN A 123 25.93 -1.01 4.19
N LEU A 124 25.05 -0.54 3.31
CA LEU A 124 25.43 -0.05 1.99
C LEU A 124 26.22 1.24 2.21
N GLN A 125 27.55 1.18 2.07
CA GLN A 125 28.38 2.39 2.03
C GLN A 125 27.80 3.38 1.01
N PRO A 126 27.88 4.70 1.27
CA PRO A 126 27.56 5.67 0.23
C PRO A 126 28.44 5.33 -0.97
N ILE A 127 27.80 4.94 -2.07
CA ILE A 127 28.50 4.80 -3.35
C ILE A 127 29.07 6.19 -3.62
N ASP A 128 30.40 6.25 -3.66
CA ASP A 128 31.18 7.45 -3.86
C ASP A 128 30.64 8.15 -5.12
N ASP A 129 30.00 9.33 -4.96
CA ASP A 129 29.41 10.13 -6.05
C ASP A 129 30.44 10.47 -7.15
N SER A 130 31.73 10.23 -6.89
CA SER A 130 32.84 10.39 -7.83
C SER A 130 32.87 9.38 -8.99
N ILE A 131 32.14 8.25 -8.90
CA ILE A 131 32.09 7.24 -9.98
C ILE A 131 31.02 7.57 -11.04
N LEU A 132 30.03 8.42 -10.71
CA LEU A 132 28.90 8.75 -11.60
C LEU A 132 29.23 9.77 -12.70
N PHE A 133 30.38 10.45 -12.66
CA PHE A 133 30.75 11.52 -13.61
C PHE A 133 31.79 11.13 -14.67
N LYS A 134 32.10 9.84 -14.83
CA LYS A 134 32.97 9.36 -15.93
C LYS A 134 32.28 8.24 -16.71
N ILE A 135 31.15 8.55 -17.33
CA ILE A 135 30.66 7.74 -18.44
C ILE A 135 30.60 8.65 -19.68
N ASP A 136 31.42 8.25 -20.64
CA ASP A 136 31.77 8.93 -21.88
C ASP A 136 30.51 9.19 -22.74
N ASN A 137 30.33 10.44 -23.15
CA ASN A 137 29.23 10.91 -24.00
C ASN A 137 29.46 10.49 -25.46
N ALA A 138 29.42 9.20 -25.76
CA ALA A 138 29.58 8.70 -27.12
C ALA A 138 28.40 7.80 -27.54
N THR A 139 27.34 8.47 -28.00
CA THR A 139 26.39 8.15 -29.08
C THR A 139 24.99 8.64 -28.74
N GLN A 140 24.82 9.97 -28.67
CA GLN A 140 23.51 10.60 -28.75
C GLN A 140 23.43 11.37 -30.07
N THR A 141 22.61 10.88 -30.99
CA THR A 141 22.05 11.71 -32.05
C THR A 141 21.14 12.74 -31.38
N GLY A 142 21.56 14.00 -31.43
CA GLY A 142 20.89 15.12 -30.79
C GLY A 142 19.43 15.24 -31.22
N ASN A 143 18.54 15.21 -30.24
CA ASN A 143 17.19 15.71 -30.40
C ASN A 143 16.86 16.52 -29.14
N GLU A 144 16.95 17.84 -29.28
CA GLU A 144 16.69 18.85 -28.25
C GLU A 144 15.19 18.98 -27.92
N ASN A 145 14.55 17.89 -27.52
CA ASN A 145 13.23 17.96 -26.93
C ASN A 145 13.30 17.29 -25.56
N THR A 146 13.05 18.10 -24.53
CA THR A 146 12.92 17.72 -23.12
C THR A 146 11.97 16.53 -23.00
N LYS A 147 12.51 15.32 -22.95
CA LYS A 147 11.78 14.12 -22.60
C LYS A 147 11.92 13.91 -21.12
N ASP A 148 10.79 13.95 -20.42
CA ASP A 148 10.67 13.47 -19.05
C ASP A 148 11.40 12.14 -18.92
N VAL A 149 12.48 12.15 -18.15
CA VAL A 149 13.24 10.95 -17.85
C VAL A 149 12.34 10.11 -16.94
N SER A 150 12.01 8.90 -17.40
CA SER A 150 11.28 7.90 -16.61
C SER A 150 11.89 7.81 -15.19
N PRO A 151 11.07 7.77 -14.12
CA PRO A 151 11.56 7.78 -12.73
C PRO A 151 12.37 6.53 -12.36
N THR A 152 12.47 5.55 -13.26
CA THR A 152 13.19 4.30 -13.07
C THR A 152 14.20 4.09 -14.19
N LEU A 153 15.48 4.06 -13.81
CA LEU A 153 16.59 3.60 -14.63
C LEU A 153 16.73 2.08 -14.44
N ILE A 154 16.64 1.31 -15.52
CA ILE A 154 16.93 -0.12 -15.50
C ILE A 154 18.35 -0.32 -16.05
N GLN A 155 19.30 -0.64 -15.17
CA GLN A 155 20.66 -1.00 -15.54
C GLN A 155 20.73 -2.52 -15.75
N VAL A 156 21.07 -2.95 -16.97
CA VAL A 156 21.26 -4.37 -17.32
C VAL A 156 22.72 -4.58 -17.69
N GLU A 157 23.43 -5.37 -16.90
CA GLU A 157 24.81 -5.76 -17.17
C GLU A 157 24.88 -7.23 -17.60
N GLY A 158 25.55 -7.51 -18.71
CA GLY A 158 25.77 -8.87 -19.18
C GLY A 158 26.59 -8.93 -20.46
N PRO A 159 27.21 -10.09 -20.76
CA PRO A 159 27.91 -10.30 -22.03
C PRO A 159 26.96 -10.04 -23.22
N ALA A 160 27.45 -9.39 -24.27
CA ALA A 160 26.66 -8.89 -25.40
C ALA A 160 25.70 -9.92 -26.04
N LYS A 161 26.00 -11.22 -25.95
CA LYS A 161 25.13 -12.31 -26.43
C LYS A 161 23.80 -12.42 -25.67
N LEU A 162 23.71 -11.90 -24.44
CA LEU A 162 22.52 -11.92 -23.60
C LEU A 162 21.61 -10.69 -23.82
N LEU A 163 22.15 -9.59 -24.33
CA LEU A 163 21.40 -8.34 -24.54
C LEU A 163 20.48 -8.39 -25.77
N ASN A 164 20.67 -9.36 -26.66
CA ASN A 164 19.78 -9.60 -27.80
C ASN A 164 18.47 -10.33 -27.45
N SER A 165 18.29 -10.72 -26.18
CA SER A 165 17.10 -11.43 -25.72
C SER A 165 16.43 -10.66 -24.59
N ILE A 166 15.91 -9.48 -24.88
CA ILE A 166 14.94 -8.83 -23.99
C ILE A 166 13.60 -9.52 -24.23
N LEU A 167 13.28 -10.52 -23.41
CA LEU A 167 11.96 -11.13 -23.36
C LEU A 167 11.08 -10.30 -22.42
N PHE A 168 10.14 -9.57 -23.00
CA PHE A 168 9.01 -9.04 -22.25
C PHE A 168 8.07 -10.22 -21.97
N CYS A 169 8.18 -10.79 -20.78
CA CYS A 169 7.14 -11.67 -20.28
C CYS A 169 5.95 -10.78 -19.91
N GLU A 170 5.00 -10.64 -20.82
CA GLU A 170 3.64 -10.29 -20.43
C GLU A 170 3.18 -11.41 -19.48
N THR A 171 3.22 -11.16 -18.18
CA THR A 171 2.31 -11.84 -17.26
C THR A 171 0.91 -11.36 -17.61
N GLY A 172 0.36 -11.94 -18.67
CA GLY A 172 -0.97 -11.66 -19.16
C GLY A 172 -2.00 -12.12 -18.16
N GLU A 173 -2.90 -11.21 -17.79
CA GLU A 173 -4.31 -11.55 -17.67
C GLU A 173 -5.00 -11.04 -18.95
N GLY A 174 -5.56 -11.97 -19.72
CA GLY A 174 -6.09 -11.67 -21.05
C GLY A 174 -6.83 -12.83 -21.75
N VAL A 175 -7.80 -13.44 -21.03
CA VAL A 175 -9.10 -13.94 -21.54
C VAL A 175 -9.14 -14.95 -22.71
N VAL A 176 -9.48 -16.21 -22.42
CA VAL A 176 -10.81 -16.85 -22.67
C VAL A 176 -11.08 -17.88 -21.57
#